data_AF-A0A1I8HHB2-F1
#
_entry.id   AF-A0A1I8HHB2-F1
#
_cell.length_a   1.000
_cell.length_b   1.000
_cell.length_c   1.000
_cell.angle_alpha   90.00
_cell.angle_beta   90.00
_cell.angle_gamma   90.00
#
_symmetry.space_group_name_H-M   'P 1'
#
loop_
_entity.id
_entity.type
_entity.pdbx_description
1 polymer ?
#
loop_
_entity_poly.entity_id
_entity_poly.type
_entity_poly.pdbx_seq_one_letter_code
_entity_poly.pdbx_strand_id
1 'polypeptide(L)'
;MSFLFGKKKEKSESPQEAIQRLRNTEEMLNKKSQFLEKKIHEEITQAKKHGTKNKRAALQALARKKRYEKQLTQIDGTLTTIEFQREALENASTNTEVLKAMQVAAKSLKSAHQDLNIDQVHDVMDEIHEQQEIAQEISDAISSPAGFGHDVDEDDLLAELEELEQEDLDKQLLDVGGTSVPELPSAPRGQPEAAAAKKPAGAKSEEDEMRELEAWAT
;
A
#
# COMPACT_ATOMS: atom_id res chain seq x y z
N MET A 1 49.30 36.26 2.43
CA MET A 1 49.11 35.04 3.25
C MET A 1 47.96 34.27 2.63
N SER A 2 48.26 33.20 1.89
CA SER A 2 47.25 32.34 1.27
C SER A 2 46.84 31.25 2.25
N PHE A 3 45.57 31.26 2.66
CA PHE A 3 44.97 30.19 3.44
C PHE A 3 44.67 29.00 2.52
N LEU A 4 45.62 28.07 2.44
CA LEU A 4 45.43 26.76 1.83
C LEU A 4 44.60 25.87 2.78
N PHE A 5 43.28 25.99 2.69
CA PHE A 5 42.35 25.09 3.36
C PHE A 5 42.32 23.76 2.58
N GLY A 6 43.16 22.81 2.99
CA GLY A 6 43.14 21.45 2.48
C GLY A 6 41.82 20.76 2.84
N LYS A 7 40.91 20.61 1.86
CA LYS A 7 39.79 19.68 1.98
C LYS A 7 40.36 18.28 2.18
N LYS A 8 40.21 17.72 3.38
CA LYS A 8 40.35 16.27 3.61
C LYS A 8 39.46 15.57 2.57
N LYS A 9 40.07 14.69 1.77
CA LYS A 9 39.33 13.70 0.97
C LYS A 9 38.53 12.87 1.98
N GLU A 10 37.24 13.10 2.11
CA GLU A 10 36.37 12.15 2.77
C GLU A 10 36.50 10.83 2.02
N LYS A 11 36.72 9.74 2.76
CA LYS A 11 36.64 8.40 2.17
C LYS A 11 35.20 8.27 1.68
N SER A 12 35.02 8.26 0.36
CA SER A 12 33.74 7.88 -0.24
C SER A 12 33.39 6.49 0.26
N GLU A 13 32.23 6.37 0.89
CA GLU A 13 31.70 5.06 1.30
C GLU A 13 31.65 4.12 0.11
N SER A 14 32.03 2.87 0.34
CA SER A 14 31.90 1.84 -0.67
C SER A 14 30.41 1.57 -0.96
N PRO A 15 30.06 1.12 -2.18
CA PRO A 15 28.69 0.71 -2.49
C PRO A 15 28.14 -0.31 -1.49
N GLN A 16 28.97 -1.22 -0.99
CA GLN A 16 28.61 -2.22 0.02
C GLN A 16 28.26 -1.58 1.37
N GLU A 17 29.02 -0.59 1.82
CA GLU A 17 28.72 0.15 3.05
C GLU A 17 27.42 0.96 2.93
N ALA A 18 27.18 1.57 1.77
CA ALA A 18 25.93 2.28 1.48
C ALA A 18 24.72 1.34 1.48
N ILE A 19 24.81 0.18 0.83
CA ILE A 19 23.78 -0.87 0.84
C ILE A 19 23.48 -1.32 2.28
N GLN A 20 24.51 -1.53 3.10
CA GLN A 20 24.30 -1.94 4.49
C GLN A 20 23.59 -0.87 5.33
N ARG A 21 23.88 0.41 5.11
CA ARG A 21 23.18 1.52 5.78
C ARG A 21 21.72 1.62 5.37
N LEU A 22 21.43 1.42 4.08
CA LEU A 22 20.05 1.37 3.59
C LEU A 22 19.27 0.23 4.27
N ARG A 23 19.84 -0.98 4.37
CA ARG A 23 19.24 -2.12 5.09
C ARG A 23 18.99 -1.83 6.58
N ASN A 24 19.95 -1.20 7.26
CA ASN A 24 19.77 -0.83 8.68
C ASN A 24 18.65 0.21 8.85
N THR A 25 18.54 1.14 7.90
CA THR A 25 17.50 2.18 7.91
C THR A 25 16.12 1.58 7.64
N GLU A 26 16.02 0.68 6.67
CA GLU A 26 14.83 -0.13 6.39
C GLU A 26 14.36 -0.91 7.62
N GLU A 27 15.26 -1.60 8.34
CA GLU A 27 14.91 -2.33 9.56
C GLU A 27 14.35 -1.38 10.65
N MET A 28 14.96 -0.21 10.82
CA MET A 28 14.51 0.80 11.78
C MET A 28 13.13 1.36 11.40
N LEU A 29 12.91 1.64 10.12
CA LEU A 29 11.62 2.11 9.60
C LEU A 29 10.53 1.05 9.74
N ASN A 30 10.83 -0.23 9.48
CA ASN A 30 9.91 -1.34 9.70
C ASN A 30 9.50 -1.48 11.17
N LYS A 31 10.45 -1.37 12.11
CA LYS A 31 10.12 -1.36 13.55
C LYS A 31 9.24 -0.17 13.94
N LYS A 32 9.49 1.00 13.34
CA LYS A 32 8.67 2.20 13.57
C LYS A 32 7.26 2.04 12.98
N SER A 33 7.14 1.45 11.79
CA SER A 33 5.85 1.11 11.16
C SER A 33 5.01 0.23 12.09
N GLN A 34 5.56 -0.91 12.56
CA GLN A 34 4.88 -1.81 13.51
C GLN A 34 4.45 -1.12 14.81
N PHE A 35 5.25 -0.17 15.30
CA PHE A 35 4.90 0.61 16.48
C PHE A 35 3.72 1.55 16.21
N LEU A 36 3.69 2.21 15.04
CA LEU A 36 2.59 3.08 14.65
C LEU A 36 1.30 2.30 14.40
N GLU A 37 1.36 1.12 13.79
CA GLU A 37 0.20 0.22 13.63
C GLU A 37 -0.44 -0.13 14.98
N LYS A 38 0.38 -0.45 15.99
CA LYS A 38 -0.11 -0.69 17.36
C LYS A 38 -0.79 0.56 17.94
N LYS A 39 -0.21 1.74 17.73
CA LYS A 39 -0.79 3.02 18.18
C LYS A 39 -2.11 3.32 17.49
N ILE A 40 -2.23 3.04 16.20
CA ILE A 40 -3.48 3.17 15.44
C ILE A 40 -4.56 2.28 16.07
N HIS A 41 -4.25 1.01 16.36
CA HIS A 41 -5.19 0.09 16.99
C HIS A 41 -5.62 0.55 18.40
N GLU A 42 -4.70 1.08 19.19
CA GLU A 42 -5.00 1.66 20.50
C GLU A 42 -5.97 2.85 20.38
N GLU A 43 -5.75 3.78 19.44
CA GLU A 43 -6.62 4.94 19.24
C GLU A 43 -8.01 4.56 18.71
N ILE A 44 -8.11 3.55 17.82
CA ILE A 44 -9.41 2.98 17.40
C ILE A 44 -10.17 2.47 18.62
N THR A 45 -9.50 1.74 19.50
CA THR A 45 -10.12 1.20 20.72
C THR A 45 -10.61 2.33 21.65
N GLN A 46 -9.82 3.41 21.81
CA GLN A 46 -10.23 4.58 22.59
C GLN A 46 -11.41 5.32 21.93
N ALA A 47 -11.40 5.47 20.60
CA ALA A 47 -12.50 6.10 19.86
C ALA A 47 -13.81 5.34 20.10
N LYS A 48 -13.82 4.02 19.91
CA LYS A 48 -14.99 3.16 20.17
C LYS A 48 -15.49 3.24 21.61
N LYS A 49 -14.57 3.22 22.58
CA LYS A 49 -14.90 3.33 24.01
C LYS A 49 -15.58 4.66 24.35
N HIS A 50 -15.23 5.73 23.66
CA HIS A 50 -15.71 7.08 23.94
C HIS A 50 -16.84 7.55 23.01
N GLY A 51 -17.07 6.95 21.84
CA GLY A 51 -18.03 7.41 20.82
C GLY A 51 -19.40 7.75 21.39
N THR A 52 -20.00 6.79 22.11
CA THR A 52 -21.35 6.93 22.68
C THR A 52 -21.44 7.76 23.97
N LYS A 53 -20.31 8.05 24.64
CA LYS A 53 -20.29 8.68 25.99
C LYS A 53 -19.64 10.06 26.00
N ASN A 54 -18.70 10.31 25.11
CA ASN A 54 -17.89 11.51 25.03
C ASN A 54 -17.36 11.69 23.61
N LYS A 55 -18.22 12.22 22.74
CA LYS A 55 -17.92 12.50 21.32
C LYS A 55 -16.62 13.31 21.14
N ARG A 56 -16.35 14.28 22.01
CA ARG A 56 -15.10 15.08 21.94
C ARG A 56 -13.85 14.24 22.17
N ALA A 57 -13.87 13.31 23.14
CA ALA A 57 -12.74 12.43 23.39
C ALA A 57 -12.55 11.41 22.26
N ALA A 58 -13.64 10.93 21.65
CA ALA A 58 -13.60 10.05 20.49
C ALA A 58 -12.97 10.74 19.27
N LEU A 59 -13.40 11.97 18.95
CA LEU A 59 -12.83 12.77 17.86
C LEU A 59 -11.34 13.04 18.06
N GLN A 60 -10.90 13.30 19.30
CA GLN A 60 -9.47 13.47 19.59
C GLN A 60 -8.66 12.18 19.38
N ALA A 61 -9.24 11.02 19.67
CA ALA A 61 -8.60 9.73 19.39
C ALA A 61 -8.49 9.47 17.89
N LEU A 62 -9.55 9.74 17.11
CA LEU A 62 -9.52 9.64 15.65
C LEU A 62 -8.54 10.62 15.01
N ALA A 63 -8.42 11.84 15.52
CA ALA A 63 -7.41 12.79 15.05
C ALA A 63 -5.97 12.26 15.27
N ARG A 64 -5.70 11.60 16.41
CA ARG A 64 -4.41 10.94 16.66
C ARG A 64 -4.20 9.74 15.74
N LYS A 65 -5.23 8.91 15.54
CA LYS A 65 -5.24 7.80 14.57
C LYS A 65 -4.84 8.29 13.17
N LYS A 66 -5.54 9.26 12.60
CA LYS A 66 -5.22 9.81 11.26
C LYS A 66 -3.79 10.36 11.18
N ARG A 67 -3.30 10.99 12.25
CA ARG A 67 -1.90 11.45 12.31
C ARG A 67 -0.89 10.30 12.29
N TYR A 68 -1.20 9.16 12.92
CA TYR A 68 -0.34 7.97 12.87
C TYR A 68 -0.42 7.29 11.50
N GLU A 69 -1.59 7.21 10.88
CA GLU A 69 -1.76 6.67 9.52
C GLU A 69 -0.98 7.50 8.49
N LYS A 70 -1.04 8.83 8.57
CA LYS A 70 -0.23 9.70 7.71
C LYS A 70 1.27 9.43 7.86
N GLN A 71 1.74 9.18 9.09
CA GLN A 71 3.13 8.80 9.32
C GLN A 71 3.46 7.41 8.77
N LEU A 72 2.53 6.46 8.84
CA LEU A 72 2.68 5.12 8.29
C LEU A 72 2.83 5.18 6.76
N THR A 73 1.93 5.88 6.06
CA THR A 73 2.00 6.08 4.61
C THR A 73 3.31 6.76 4.17
N GLN A 74 3.80 7.73 4.95
CA GLN A 74 5.10 8.34 4.69
C GLN A 74 6.26 7.36 4.84
N ILE A 75 6.21 6.48 5.86
CA ILE A 75 7.21 5.44 6.06
C ILE A 75 7.17 4.44 4.90
N ASP A 76 5.99 4.02 4.45
CA ASP A 76 5.83 3.09 3.34
C ASP A 76 6.45 3.66 2.05
N GLY A 77 6.14 4.92 1.72
CA GLY A 77 6.75 5.59 0.57
C GLY A 77 8.28 5.73 0.70
N THR A 78 8.77 5.95 1.92
CA THR A 78 10.21 6.01 2.21
C THR A 78 10.87 4.63 2.05
N LEU A 79 10.22 3.56 2.52
CA LEU A 79 10.70 2.18 2.38
C LEU A 79 10.81 1.79 0.90
N THR A 80 9.77 2.06 0.11
CA THR A 80 9.80 1.85 -1.35
C THR A 80 10.95 2.61 -2.00
N THR A 81 11.20 3.86 -1.59
CA THR A 81 12.33 4.65 -2.10
C THR A 81 13.68 4.02 -1.75
N ILE A 82 13.84 3.53 -0.52
CA ILE A 82 15.06 2.84 -0.06
C ILE A 82 15.29 1.53 -0.83
N GLU A 83 14.23 0.77 -1.08
CA GLU A 83 14.29 -0.46 -1.89
C GLU A 83 14.80 -0.18 -3.30
N PHE A 84 14.23 0.81 -3.99
CA PHE A 84 14.68 1.23 -5.31
C PHE A 84 16.15 1.69 -5.31
N GLN A 85 16.56 2.46 -4.30
CA GLN A 85 17.95 2.91 -4.18
C GLN A 85 18.92 1.75 -3.94
N ARG A 86 18.51 0.75 -3.15
CA ARG A 86 19.31 -0.44 -2.89
C ARG A 86 19.51 -1.26 -4.16
N GLU A 87 18.43 -1.50 -4.90
CA GLU A 87 18.49 -2.20 -6.20
C GLU A 87 19.38 -1.45 -7.20
N ALA A 88 19.25 -0.12 -7.30
CA ALA A 88 20.10 0.69 -8.16
C ALA A 88 21.59 0.57 -7.80
N LEU A 89 21.94 0.54 -6.51
CA LEU A 89 23.33 0.35 -6.06
C LEU A 89 23.84 -1.07 -6.33
N GLU A 90 23.00 -2.09 -6.15
CA GLU A 90 23.34 -3.47 -6.46
C GLU A 90 23.61 -3.63 -7.97
N ASN A 91 22.74 -3.08 -8.82
CA ASN A 91 22.91 -3.04 -10.27
C ASN A 91 24.17 -2.28 -10.70
N ALA A 92 24.42 -1.10 -10.09
CA ALA A 92 25.64 -0.32 -10.38
C ALA A 92 26.91 -1.08 -9.99
N SER A 93 26.90 -1.83 -8.87
CA SER A 93 28.02 -2.68 -8.47
C SER A 93 28.28 -3.78 -9.49
N THR A 94 27.24 -4.49 -9.93
CA THR A 94 27.35 -5.53 -10.98
C THR A 94 27.84 -4.94 -12.31
N ASN A 95 27.28 -3.81 -12.76
CA ASN A 95 27.73 -3.14 -13.99
C ASN A 95 29.20 -2.73 -13.91
N THR A 96 29.64 -2.25 -12.75
CA THR A 96 31.05 -1.91 -12.51
C THR A 96 31.96 -3.14 -12.62
N GLU A 97 31.53 -4.30 -12.12
CA GLU A 97 32.27 -5.56 -12.25
C GLU A 97 32.33 -6.05 -13.71
N VAL A 98 31.22 -5.97 -14.43
CA VAL A 98 31.17 -6.28 -15.87
C VAL A 98 32.12 -5.39 -16.66
N LEU A 99 32.08 -4.07 -16.44
CA LEU A 99 32.99 -3.12 -17.09
C LEU A 99 34.47 -3.41 -16.77
N LYS A 100 34.79 -3.77 -15.52
CA LYS A 100 36.16 -4.20 -15.15
C LYS A 100 36.57 -5.46 -15.91
N ALA A 101 35.69 -6.46 -16.01
CA ALA A 101 35.97 -7.69 -16.75
C ALA A 101 36.18 -7.42 -18.25
N MET A 102 35.33 -6.58 -18.85
CA MET A 102 35.47 -6.12 -20.23
C MET A 102 36.78 -5.35 -20.44
N GLN A 103 37.18 -4.49 -19.50
CA GLN A 103 38.45 -3.77 -19.58
C GLN A 103 39.66 -4.72 -19.55
N VAL A 104 39.61 -5.77 -18.72
CA VAL A 104 40.66 -6.81 -18.70
C VAL A 104 40.67 -7.56 -20.02
N ALA A 105 39.51 -7.98 -20.53
CA ALA A 105 39.39 -8.66 -21.81
C ALA A 105 39.92 -7.80 -22.96
N ALA A 106 39.54 -6.52 -23.04
CA ALA A 106 40.01 -5.56 -24.05
C ALA A 106 41.53 -5.35 -23.98
N LYS A 107 42.12 -5.28 -22.78
CA LYS A 107 43.59 -5.22 -22.62
C LYS A 107 44.26 -6.49 -23.12
N SER A 108 43.71 -7.66 -22.80
CA SER A 108 44.24 -8.94 -23.29
C SER A 108 44.11 -9.09 -24.80
N LEU A 109 42.97 -8.72 -25.39
CA LEU A 109 42.75 -8.64 -26.83
C LEU A 109 43.74 -7.67 -27.48
N LYS A 110 43.91 -6.46 -26.93
CA LYS A 110 44.90 -5.48 -27.42
C LYS A 110 46.32 -6.02 -27.38
N SER A 111 46.71 -6.72 -26.31
CA SER A 111 48.03 -7.35 -26.23
C SER A 111 48.17 -8.52 -27.21
N ALA A 112 47.10 -9.25 -27.52
CA ALA A 112 47.08 -10.27 -28.58
C ALA A 112 47.07 -9.67 -30.00
N HIS A 113 46.52 -8.45 -30.16
CA HIS A 113 46.47 -7.68 -31.41
C HIS A 113 47.58 -6.64 -31.55
N GLN A 114 48.53 -6.57 -30.62
CA GLN A 114 49.71 -5.71 -30.73
C GLN A 114 50.62 -6.08 -31.92
N ASP A 115 50.36 -7.23 -32.56
CA ASP A 115 50.95 -7.65 -33.84
C ASP A 115 50.13 -7.20 -35.09
N LEU A 116 49.00 -6.49 -34.94
CA LEU A 116 48.12 -6.09 -36.06
C LEU A 116 47.75 -4.58 -36.00
N ASN A 117 48.22 -3.88 -37.05
CA ASN A 117 48.16 -2.47 -37.49
C ASN A 117 47.14 -1.43 -36.95
N ILE A 118 47.55 -0.17 -37.15
CA ILE A 118 47.18 1.14 -36.55
C ILE A 118 45.77 1.70 -36.84
N ASP A 119 44.97 1.12 -37.73
CA ASP A 119 43.70 1.75 -38.19
C ASP A 119 42.52 1.61 -37.21
N GLN A 120 42.60 0.76 -36.18
CA GLN A 120 41.48 0.45 -35.25
C GLN A 120 41.36 1.35 -34.01
N VAL A 121 42.16 2.42 -33.94
CA VAL A 121 42.15 3.35 -32.78
C VAL A 121 40.96 4.32 -32.83
N HIS A 122 40.38 4.56 -34.00
CA HIS A 122 39.24 5.45 -34.16
C HIS A 122 37.93 4.87 -33.59
N ASP A 123 37.69 3.57 -33.79
CA ASP A 123 36.47 2.89 -33.31
C ASP A 123 36.36 2.87 -31.77
N VAL A 124 37.50 2.82 -31.06
CA VAL A 124 37.55 2.87 -29.59
C VAL A 124 37.17 4.25 -29.03
N MET A 125 37.39 5.33 -29.79
CA MET A 125 37.02 6.69 -29.35
C MET A 125 35.53 6.95 -29.50
N ASP A 126 34.88 6.32 -30.48
CA ASP A 126 33.44 6.43 -30.68
C ASP A 126 32.65 5.66 -29.61
N GLU A 127 33.13 4.47 -29.19
CA GLU A 127 32.52 3.71 -28.07
C GLU A 127 32.61 4.42 -26.71
N ILE A 128 33.64 5.25 -26.48
CA ILE A 128 33.79 6.03 -25.25
C ILE A 128 32.82 7.20 -25.19
N HIS A 129 32.48 7.78 -26.35
CA HIS A 129 31.58 8.92 -26.44
C HIS A 129 30.11 8.48 -26.25
N GLU A 130 29.74 7.30 -26.76
CA GLU A 130 28.41 6.69 -26.56
C GLU A 130 28.12 6.34 -25.09
N GLN A 131 29.14 5.94 -24.32
CA GLN A 131 29.01 5.69 -22.86
C GLN A 131 28.76 6.96 -22.03
N GLN A 132 29.06 8.15 -22.57
CA GLN A 132 28.93 9.42 -21.87
C GLN A 132 27.48 9.96 -21.89
N GLU A 133 26.68 9.61 -22.90
CA GLU A 133 25.27 10.02 -23.02
C GLU A 133 24.33 9.22 -22.11
N ILE A 134 24.57 7.90 -21.98
CA ILE A 134 23.77 7.00 -21.13
C ILE A 134 23.85 7.40 -19.65
N ALA A 135 25.01 7.90 -19.20
CA ALA A 135 25.20 8.39 -17.84
C ALA A 135 24.37 9.66 -17.54
N GLN A 136 24.05 10.46 -18.55
CA GLN A 136 23.29 11.70 -18.42
C GLN A 136 21.79 11.43 -18.26
N GLU A 137 21.24 10.49 -19.04
CA GLU A 137 19.81 10.13 -19.03
C GLU A 137 19.35 9.50 -17.70
N ILE A 138 20.23 8.72 -17.07
CA ILE A 138 20.00 8.12 -15.75
C ILE A 138 19.93 9.19 -14.65
N SER A 139 20.71 10.26 -14.77
CA SER A 139 20.72 11.38 -13.82
C SER A 139 19.42 12.18 -13.85
N ASP A 140 18.78 12.31 -15.02
CA ASP A 140 17.55 13.09 -15.17
C ASP A 140 16.32 12.31 -14.68
N ALA A 141 16.25 11.00 -14.92
CA ALA A 141 15.11 10.16 -14.51
C ALA A 141 14.95 10.00 -12.98
N ILE A 142 16.03 10.11 -12.21
CA ILE A 142 16.03 9.95 -10.74
C ILE A 142 15.58 11.26 -10.03
N SER A 143 15.61 12.39 -10.74
CA SER A 143 15.51 13.73 -10.14
C SER A 143 14.08 14.27 -9.95
N SER A 144 13.02 13.52 -10.30
CA SER A 144 11.64 14.00 -10.18
C SER A 144 10.70 13.11 -9.34
N PRO A 145 10.79 13.14 -8.00
CA PRO A 145 9.73 12.65 -7.13
C PRO A 145 8.63 13.71 -7.00
N ALA A 146 7.50 13.50 -7.67
CA ALA A 146 6.32 14.34 -7.55
C ALA A 146 5.70 14.19 -6.15
N GLY A 147 5.53 15.33 -5.47
CA GLY A 147 5.11 15.42 -4.08
C GLY A 147 3.68 14.95 -3.83
N PHE A 148 3.47 14.39 -2.64
CA PHE A 148 2.15 14.07 -2.13
C PHE A 148 1.98 14.67 -0.73
N GLY A 149 1.21 15.75 -0.66
CA GLY A 149 0.82 16.42 0.57
C GLY A 149 -0.65 16.77 0.48
N HIS A 150 -1.49 16.06 1.22
CA HIS A 150 -2.85 16.48 1.49
C HIS A 150 -3.04 16.64 3.01
N ASP A 151 -3.74 17.70 3.37
CA ASP A 151 -4.12 18.01 4.74
C ASP A 151 -5.42 17.27 5.08
N VAL A 152 -5.58 16.95 6.36
CA VAL A 152 -6.70 16.16 6.88
C VAL A 152 -7.86 17.10 7.18
N ASP A 153 -9.04 16.84 6.59
CA ASP A 153 -10.28 17.58 6.84
C ASP A 153 -11.03 17.02 8.09
N GLU A 154 -11.73 17.89 8.79
CA GLU A 154 -12.58 17.58 9.96
C GLU A 154 -13.89 16.89 9.55
N ASP A 155 -14.43 17.20 8.38
CA ASP A 155 -15.62 16.54 7.85
C ASP A 155 -15.35 15.06 7.54
N ASP A 156 -14.16 14.75 7.02
CA ASP A 156 -13.70 13.37 6.80
C ASP A 156 -13.52 12.60 8.12
N LEU A 157 -13.26 13.28 9.24
CA LEU A 157 -13.13 12.65 10.56
C LEU A 157 -14.51 12.31 11.16
N LEU A 158 -15.52 13.13 10.88
CA LEU A 158 -16.90 12.89 11.34
C LEU A 158 -17.54 11.70 10.63
N ALA A 159 -17.34 11.59 9.31
CA ALA A 159 -17.82 10.45 8.53
C ALA A 159 -17.23 9.12 9.01
N GLU A 160 -15.91 9.08 9.29
CA GLU A 160 -15.24 7.88 9.79
C GLU A 160 -15.73 7.47 11.19
N LEU A 161 -16.07 8.44 12.05
CA LEU A 161 -16.63 8.14 13.38
C LEU A 161 -17.98 7.43 13.26
N GLU A 162 -18.85 7.89 12.35
CA GLU A 162 -20.18 7.32 12.13
C GLU A 162 -20.09 5.89 11.61
N GLU A 163 -19.18 5.62 10.67
CA GLU A 163 -18.91 4.27 10.16
C GLU A 163 -18.44 3.32 11.28
N LEU A 164 -17.50 3.75 12.13
CA LEU A 164 -17.01 2.94 13.25
C LEU A 164 -18.08 2.66 14.31
N GLU A 165 -18.99 3.60 14.56
CA GLU A 165 -20.13 3.40 15.45
C GLU A 165 -21.11 2.36 14.87
N GLN A 166 -21.37 2.43 13.57
CA GLN A 166 -22.23 1.47 12.88
C GLN A 166 -21.62 0.06 12.85
N GLU A 167 -20.32 -0.08 12.54
CA GLU A 167 -19.64 -1.38 12.60
C GLU A 167 -19.68 -2.03 13.99
N ASP A 168 -19.60 -1.22 15.06
CA ASP A 168 -19.64 -1.73 16.43
C ASP A 168 -21.05 -2.18 16.82
N LEU A 169 -22.07 -1.43 16.39
CA LEU A 169 -23.47 -1.82 16.55
C LEU A 169 -23.79 -3.13 15.80
N ASP A 170 -23.31 -3.27 14.56
CA ASP A 170 -23.49 -4.48 13.77
C ASP A 170 -22.78 -5.68 14.41
N LYS A 171 -21.56 -5.50 14.94
CA LYS A 171 -20.85 -6.56 15.70
C LYS A 171 -21.60 -6.94 16.97
N GLN A 172 -22.14 -5.97 17.72
CA GLN A 172 -22.95 -6.26 18.91
C GLN A 172 -24.25 -6.97 18.56
N LEU A 173 -24.92 -6.61 17.46
CA LEU A 173 -26.13 -7.30 16.98
C LEU A 173 -25.84 -8.75 16.57
N LEU A 174 -24.70 -9.00 15.92
CA LEU A 174 -24.25 -10.35 15.56
C LEU A 174 -23.91 -11.21 16.80
N ASP A 175 -23.33 -10.61 17.84
CA ASP A 175 -22.97 -11.31 19.09
C ASP A 175 -24.21 -11.61 19.97
N VAL A 176 -25.25 -10.77 19.90
CA VAL A 176 -26.54 -11.00 20.58
C VAL A 176 -27.40 -12.08 19.86
N GLY A 177 -27.02 -12.48 18.64
CA GLY A 177 -27.65 -13.58 17.89
C GLY A 177 -27.30 -15.01 18.36
N GLY A 178 -26.57 -15.15 19.47
CA GLY A 178 -26.23 -16.43 20.11
C GLY A 178 -27.30 -16.99 21.06
N THR A 179 -28.53 -16.47 21.06
CA THR A 179 -29.62 -17.09 21.83
C THR A 179 -30.24 -18.22 21.03
N SER A 180 -29.99 -19.45 21.51
CA SER A 180 -30.74 -20.67 21.20
C SER A 180 -32.14 -20.38 20.66
N VAL A 181 -32.40 -20.79 19.42
CA VAL A 181 -33.75 -20.87 18.87
C VAL A 181 -34.61 -21.62 19.91
N PRO A 182 -35.69 -21.03 20.46
CA PRO A 182 -36.58 -21.79 21.32
C PRO A 182 -37.11 -22.95 20.48
N GLU A 183 -36.88 -24.17 20.94
CA GLU A 183 -37.37 -25.37 20.27
C GLU A 183 -38.90 -25.29 20.26
N LEU A 184 -39.46 -24.91 19.11
CA LEU A 184 -40.91 -24.81 18.93
C LEU A 184 -41.49 -26.22 19.12
N PRO A 185 -42.58 -26.38 19.89
CA PRO A 185 -43.18 -27.68 20.12
C PRO A 185 -43.57 -28.30 18.78
N SER A 186 -43.15 -29.55 18.56
CA SER A 186 -43.45 -30.29 17.33
C SER A 186 -44.96 -30.33 17.09
N ALA A 187 -45.38 -29.79 15.95
CA ALA A 187 -46.77 -29.89 15.50
C ALA A 187 -47.14 -31.37 15.31
N PRO A 188 -48.32 -31.83 15.77
CA PRO A 188 -48.71 -33.23 15.64
C PRO A 188 -48.86 -33.60 14.17
N ARG A 189 -48.07 -34.59 13.73
CA ARG A 189 -48.26 -35.28 12.44
C ARG A 189 -49.47 -36.22 12.54
N GLY A 190 -50.66 -35.65 12.42
CA GLY A 190 -51.87 -36.39 12.08
C GLY A 190 -52.17 -36.19 10.60
N GLN A 191 -52.04 -37.23 9.78
CA GLN A 191 -52.61 -37.26 8.44
C GLN A 191 -54.15 -37.13 8.57
N PRO A 192 -54.80 -36.16 7.91
CA PRO A 192 -56.23 -36.18 7.79
C PRO A 192 -56.61 -37.09 6.62
N GLU A 193 -57.43 -38.11 6.92
CA GLU A 193 -58.20 -38.85 5.92
C GLU A 193 -59.01 -37.88 5.05
N ALA A 194 -59.12 -38.22 3.76
CA ALA A 194 -59.92 -37.50 2.81
C ALA A 194 -61.41 -37.52 3.21
N ALA A 195 -61.98 -36.33 3.47
CA ALA A 195 -63.42 -36.13 3.54
C ALA A 195 -63.82 -34.83 2.83
N ALA A 196 -64.50 -35.03 1.71
CA ALA A 196 -65.39 -34.15 0.95
C ALA A 196 -65.46 -32.64 1.26
N ALA A 197 -65.23 -31.88 0.17
CA ALA A 197 -65.52 -30.48 -0.08
C ALA A 197 -66.64 -29.80 0.74
N LYS A 198 -66.29 -28.66 1.34
CA LYS A 198 -67.14 -27.45 1.38
C LYS A 198 -66.27 -26.21 1.12
N LYS A 199 -66.58 -25.48 0.04
CA LYS A 199 -66.03 -24.16 -0.27
C LYS A 199 -66.44 -23.14 0.81
N PRO A 200 -65.56 -22.25 1.26
CA PRO A 200 -65.95 -20.89 1.62
C PRO A 200 -65.76 -19.97 0.42
N ALA A 201 -66.81 -19.21 0.12
CA ALA A 201 -66.82 -18.12 -0.83
C ALA A 201 -65.93 -16.97 -0.33
N GLY A 202 -65.22 -16.31 -1.25
CA GLY A 202 -64.53 -15.05 -0.98
C GLY A 202 -63.01 -15.10 -1.14
N ALA A 203 -62.53 -15.56 -2.29
CA ALA A 203 -61.22 -15.15 -2.79
C ALA A 203 -61.46 -14.61 -4.20
N LYS A 204 -61.23 -13.30 -4.40
CA LYS A 204 -61.15 -12.74 -5.76
C LYS A 204 -60.05 -13.51 -6.50
N SER A 205 -60.32 -13.92 -7.73
CA SER A 205 -59.32 -14.60 -8.55
C SER A 205 -58.22 -13.61 -8.91
N GLU A 206 -57.00 -14.09 -9.10
CA GLU A 206 -55.88 -13.27 -9.62
C GLU A 206 -56.24 -12.64 -10.99
N GLU A 207 -57.18 -13.23 -11.74
CA GLU A 207 -57.75 -12.64 -12.96
C GLU A 207 -58.64 -11.41 -12.70
N ASP A 208 -59.33 -11.35 -11.55
CA ASP A 208 -60.14 -10.19 -11.15
C ASP A 208 -59.24 -9.03 -10.72
N GLU A 209 -58.14 -9.31 -10.02
CA GLU A 209 -57.14 -8.31 -9.63
C GLU A 209 -56.37 -7.78 -10.84
N MET A 210 -56.07 -8.64 -11.83
CA MET A 210 -55.39 -8.25 -13.07
C MET A 210 -56.27 -7.33 -13.94
N ARG A 211 -57.59 -7.56 -13.99
CA ARG A 211 -58.53 -6.67 -14.69
C ARG A 211 -58.73 -5.32 -14.00
N GLU A 212 -58.68 -5.30 -12.67
CA GLU A 212 -58.82 -4.06 -11.89
C GLU A 212 -57.59 -3.13 -12.10
N LEU A 213 -56.40 -3.71 -12.30
CA LEU A 213 -55.18 -2.99 -12.66
C LEU A 213 -55.19 -2.43 -14.10
N GLU A 214 -55.71 -3.19 -15.07
CA GLU A 214 -55.79 -2.74 -16.47
C GLU A 214 -56.80 -1.58 -16.66
N ALA A 215 -57.88 -1.54 -15.88
CA ALA A 215 -58.89 -0.48 -15.95
C ALA A 215 -58.44 0.86 -15.35
N TRP A 216 -57.38 0.88 -14.53
CA TRP A 216 -56.82 2.10 -13.95
C TRP A 216 -55.79 2.78 -14.86
N ALA A 217 -55.32 2.08 -15.90
CA ALA A 217 -54.28 2.54 -16.82
C ALA A 217 -54.81 3.20 -18.11
N THR A 218 -56.13 3.39 -18.26
CA THR A 218 -56.79 4.15 -19.35
C THR A 218 -57.57 5.34 -18.80
#